data_AF-A0ABD0PP21-F1
#
_entry.id   AF-A0ABD0PP21-F1
#
_cell.length_a   1.000
_cell.length_b   1.000
_cell.length_c   1.000
_cell.angle_alpha   90.00
_cell.angle_beta   90.00
_cell.angle_gamma   90.00
#
_symmetry.space_group_name_H-M   'P 1'
#
loop_
_entity.id
_entity.type
_entity.pdbx_description
1 polymer ?
#
loop_
_entity_poly.entity_id
_entity_poly.type
_entity_poly.pdbx_seq_one_letter_code
_entity_poly.pdbx_strand_id
1 'polypeptide(L)'
;VKKIYENEKRLGAGDHSLDLLALDFEKNYNMYIFPVHWQFGQLDQHPVDGFLSHTELAPLRAPLIPMEHCTTSFFEQCDADQDKYIALEEWANCFGIKEQDIDKDLVI
;
A
#
# COMPACT_ATOMS: atom_id res chain seq x y z
N VAL A 1 -10.36 -2.77 -24.56
CA VAL A 1 -11.80 -3.08 -24.32
C VAL A 1 -12.03 -3.70 -22.93
N LYS A 2 -11.26 -4.71 -22.45
CA LYS A 2 -11.37 -5.24 -21.07
C LYS A 2 -11.15 -4.20 -19.94
N LYS A 3 -10.12 -3.35 -20.05
CA LYS A 3 -9.78 -2.33 -19.02
C LYS A 3 -10.92 -1.35 -18.68
N ILE A 4 -11.83 -1.07 -19.61
CA ILE A 4 -12.96 -0.14 -19.38
C ILE A 4 -14.02 -0.81 -18.50
N TYR A 5 -14.24 -2.12 -18.67
CA TYR A 5 -15.21 -2.91 -17.90
C TYR A 5 -14.73 -3.19 -16.46
N GLU A 6 -13.42 -3.30 -16.25
CA GLU A 6 -12.82 -3.41 -14.92
C GLU A 6 -12.96 -2.10 -14.12
N ASN A 7 -13.03 -0.96 -14.80
CA ASN A 7 -13.20 0.36 -14.19
C ASN A 7 -14.60 0.54 -13.57
N GLU A 8 -15.64 -0.11 -14.09
CA GLU A 8 -17.00 -0.05 -13.53
C GLU A 8 -17.15 -0.80 -12.20
N LYS A 9 -16.24 -1.74 -11.91
CA LYS A 9 -16.22 -2.48 -10.64
C LYS A 9 -15.48 -1.74 -9.52
N ARG A 10 -14.75 -0.67 -9.85
CA ARG A 10 -13.96 0.06 -8.86
C ARG A 10 -14.86 0.90 -7.98
N LEU A 11 -14.64 0.81 -6.68
CA LEU A 11 -15.18 1.77 -5.74
C LEU A 11 -14.72 3.18 -6.15
N GLY A 12 -15.66 4.08 -6.40
CA GLY A 12 -15.36 5.46 -6.80
C GLY A 12 -14.66 6.23 -5.67
N ALA A 13 -13.96 7.32 -6.01
CA ALA A 13 -13.38 8.19 -5.00
C ALA A 13 -14.47 8.82 -4.12
N GLY A 14 -14.26 8.85 -2.80
CA GLY A 14 -15.18 9.42 -1.83
C GLY A 14 -15.09 8.74 -0.47
N ASP A 15 -15.90 9.21 0.48
CA ASP A 15 -16.03 8.60 1.79
C ASP A 15 -16.87 7.33 1.72
N HIS A 16 -16.28 6.22 2.14
CA HIS A 16 -16.93 4.91 2.23
C HIS A 16 -16.85 4.38 3.65
N SER A 17 -17.82 3.56 4.07
CA SER A 17 -17.73 2.88 5.35
C SER A 17 -16.59 1.86 5.36
N LEU A 18 -16.00 1.61 6.53
CA LEU A 18 -14.96 0.60 6.69
C LEU A 18 -15.44 -0.79 6.24
N ASP A 19 -16.68 -1.16 6.54
CA ASP A 19 -17.28 -2.44 6.12
C ASP A 19 -17.35 -2.57 4.59
N LEU A 20 -17.66 -1.48 3.88
CA LEU A 20 -17.71 -1.48 2.42
C LEU A 20 -16.31 -1.60 1.81
N LEU A 21 -15.33 -0.89 2.36
CA LEU A 21 -13.93 -0.97 1.93
C LEU A 21 -13.36 -2.38 2.14
N ALA A 22 -13.64 -2.99 3.30
CA ALA A 22 -13.23 -4.36 3.59
C ALA A 22 -13.85 -5.36 2.62
N LEU A 23 -15.17 -5.23 2.35
CA LEU A 23 -15.86 -6.08 1.37
C LEU A 23 -15.29 -5.90 -0.05
N ASP A 24 -14.97 -4.67 -0.45
CA ASP A 24 -14.38 -4.39 -1.77
C ASP A 24 -12.99 -5.02 -1.89
N PHE A 25 -12.16 -4.89 -0.87
CA PHE A 25 -10.84 -5.53 -0.82
C PHE A 25 -10.95 -7.06 -0.98
N GLU A 26 -11.89 -7.71 -0.29
CA GLU A 26 -12.10 -9.15 -0.43
C GLU A 26 -12.58 -9.56 -1.83
N LYS A 27 -13.54 -8.81 -2.41
CA LYS A 27 -14.15 -9.16 -3.70
C LYS A 27 -13.29 -8.80 -4.90
N ASN A 28 -12.49 -7.75 -4.77
CA ASN A 28 -11.69 -7.16 -5.84
C ASN A 28 -10.18 -7.17 -5.53
N TYR A 29 -9.72 -8.06 -4.64
CA TYR A 29 -8.34 -8.23 -4.17
C TYR A 29 -7.27 -8.02 -5.27
N ASN A 30 -7.42 -8.65 -6.44
CA ASN A 30 -6.44 -8.55 -7.53
C ASN A 30 -6.23 -7.10 -8.03
N MET A 31 -7.19 -6.20 -7.83
CA MET A 31 -7.07 -4.79 -8.18
C MET A 31 -6.18 -4.00 -7.23
N TYR A 32 -5.88 -4.54 -6.04
CA TYR A 32 -5.04 -3.93 -5.00
C TYR A 32 -3.58 -4.36 -5.05
N ILE A 33 -3.26 -5.52 -5.66
CA ILE A 33 -1.89 -6.03 -5.76
C ILE A 33 -0.96 -4.98 -6.38
N PHE A 34 -1.28 -4.49 -7.59
CA PHE A 34 -0.43 -3.53 -8.28
C PHE A 34 -0.33 -2.17 -7.56
N PRO A 35 -1.43 -1.50 -7.14
CA PRO A 35 -1.33 -0.23 -6.41
C PRO A 35 -0.46 -0.29 -5.15
N VAL A 36 -0.52 -1.39 -4.39
CA VAL A 36 0.31 -1.56 -3.18
C VAL A 36 1.80 -1.63 -3.54
N HIS A 37 2.18 -2.42 -4.54
CA HIS A 37 3.58 -2.50 -5.01
C HIS A 37 4.07 -1.21 -5.65
N TRP A 38 3.25 -0.62 -6.51
CA TRP A 38 3.56 0.63 -7.19
C TRP A 38 3.86 1.74 -6.18
N GLN A 39 3.03 1.86 -5.13
CA GLN A 39 3.24 2.89 -4.11
C GLN A 39 4.56 2.68 -3.34
N PHE A 40 4.95 1.43 -3.07
CA PHE A 40 6.25 1.14 -2.48
C PHE A 40 7.38 1.68 -3.37
N GLY A 41 7.36 1.35 -4.66
CA GLY A 41 8.38 1.80 -5.62
C GLY A 41 8.42 3.32 -5.82
N GLN A 42 7.30 4.02 -5.65
CA GLN A 42 7.29 5.49 -5.66
C GLN A 42 8.00 6.10 -4.44
N LEU A 43 8.05 5.40 -3.31
CA LEU A 43 8.64 5.90 -2.07
C LEU A 43 10.11 5.51 -1.93
N ASP A 44 10.47 4.28 -2.33
CA ASP A 44 11.83 3.73 -2.32
C ASP A 44 12.69 4.42 -3.41
N GLN A 45 13.33 5.53 -3.04
CA GLN A 45 14.03 6.41 -3.99
C GLN A 45 15.33 6.99 -3.41
N HIS A 46 15.56 6.94 -2.10
CA HIS A 46 16.65 7.65 -1.42
C HIS A 46 17.41 6.79 -0.40
N PRO A 47 18.16 5.76 -0.84
CA PRO A 47 18.31 5.28 -2.22
C PRO A 47 17.24 4.26 -2.60
N VAL A 48 17.24 3.80 -3.86
CA VAL A 48 16.46 2.61 -4.25
C VAL A 48 17.17 1.38 -3.70
N ASP A 49 16.75 0.89 -2.54
CA ASP A 49 17.38 -0.24 -1.85
C ASP A 49 16.41 -1.34 -1.40
N GLY A 50 15.11 -1.18 -1.67
CA GLY A 50 14.09 -2.15 -1.30
C GLY A 50 13.60 -2.00 0.14
N PHE A 51 13.87 -0.85 0.77
CA PHE A 51 13.43 -0.51 2.12
C PHE A 51 12.87 0.90 2.16
N LEU A 52 11.84 1.15 2.97
CA LEU A 52 11.34 2.50 3.21
C LEU A 52 11.82 3.01 4.56
N SER A 53 12.63 4.06 4.52
CA SER A 53 13.00 4.81 5.72
C SER A 53 11.85 5.69 6.22
N HIS A 54 11.94 6.16 7.47
CA HIS A 54 11.00 7.16 8.01
C HIS A 54 10.91 8.43 7.14
N THR A 55 12.00 8.80 6.48
CA THR A 55 12.05 9.96 5.57
C THR A 55 11.27 9.69 4.28
N GLU A 56 11.41 8.50 3.70
CA GLU A 56 10.69 8.11 2.48
C GLU A 56 9.20 7.94 2.72
N LEU A 57 8.77 7.62 3.95
CA LEU A 57 7.37 7.61 4.35
C LEU A 57 6.77 9.02 4.57
N ALA A 58 7.57 10.10 4.49
CA ALA A 58 7.08 11.47 4.69
C ALA A 58 5.90 11.89 3.79
N PRO A 59 5.83 11.50 2.50
CA PRO A 59 4.68 11.82 1.65
C PRO A 59 3.35 11.26 2.18
N LEU A 60 3.38 10.13 2.90
CA LEU A 60 2.20 9.52 3.53
C LEU A 60 1.76 10.22 4.83
N ARG A 61 2.53 11.20 5.30
CA ARG A 61 2.21 12.06 6.43
C ARG A 61 1.70 13.43 5.99
N ALA A 62 1.46 13.63 4.70
CA ALA A 62 0.92 14.88 4.17
C ALA A 62 -0.56 15.05 4.54
N PRO A 63 -1.06 16.29 4.76
CA PRO A 63 -2.43 16.55 5.23
C PRO A 63 -3.57 16.02 4.35
N LEU A 64 -3.30 15.69 3.09
CA LEU A 64 -4.30 15.15 2.16
C LEU A 64 -4.47 13.63 2.29
N ILE A 65 -3.61 12.96 3.06
CA ILE A 65 -3.67 11.52 3.27
C ILE A 65 -4.73 11.22 4.34
N PRO A 66 -5.65 10.28 4.10
CA PRO A 66 -6.61 9.87 5.11
C PRO A 66 -5.90 9.34 6.36
N MET A 67 -6.24 9.91 7.53
CA MET A 67 -5.64 9.54 8.81
C MET A 67 -4.09 9.62 8.82
N GLU A 68 -3.53 10.65 8.18
CA GLU A 68 -2.09 10.92 8.11
C GLU A 68 -1.37 10.93 9.48
N HIS A 69 -2.07 11.35 10.53
CA HIS A 69 -1.55 11.35 11.90
C HIS A 69 -1.35 9.95 12.48
N CYS A 70 -1.95 8.91 11.88
CA CYS A 70 -1.74 7.51 12.25
C CYS A 70 -0.59 6.85 11.49
N THR A 71 -0.08 7.46 10.41
CA THR A 71 0.89 6.86 9.50
C THR A 71 2.12 6.33 10.23
N THR A 72 2.72 7.10 11.15
CA THR A 72 3.90 6.64 11.92
C THR A 72 3.57 5.43 12.79
N SER A 73 2.50 5.49 13.59
CA SER A 73 2.10 4.38 14.46
C SER A 73 1.63 3.14 13.69
N PHE A 74 1.13 3.31 12.47
CA PHE A 74 0.80 2.21 11.58
C PHE A 74 2.06 1.49 11.11
N PHE A 75 3.05 2.21 10.56
CA PHE A 75 4.27 1.58 10.06
C PHE A 75 5.17 1.03 11.18
N GLU A 76 5.14 1.60 12.38
CA GLU A 76 5.77 0.99 13.57
C GLU A 76 5.20 -0.40 13.92
N GLN A 77 3.94 -0.70 13.54
CA GLN A 77 3.34 -2.03 13.70
C GLN A 77 3.64 -2.95 12.52
N CYS A 78 3.98 -2.38 11.35
CA CYS A 78 4.37 -3.14 10.17
C CYS A 78 5.85 -3.59 10.22
N ASP A 79 6.70 -2.83 10.90
CA ASP A 79 8.12 -3.10 11.19
C ASP A 79 8.23 -4.31 12.14
N ALA A 80 8.24 -5.52 11.56
CA ALA A 80 8.11 -6.78 12.27
C ALA A 80 9.43 -7.22 12.90
N ASP A 81 10.55 -6.90 12.26
CA ASP A 81 11.90 -7.18 12.78
C ASP A 81 12.50 -6.02 13.60
N GLN A 82 11.80 -4.88 13.67
CA GLN A 82 12.10 -3.71 14.49
C GLN A 82 13.36 -2.95 14.07
N ASP A 83 13.77 -3.05 12.81
CA ASP A 83 14.99 -2.43 12.28
C ASP A 83 14.84 -0.94 11.89
N LYS A 84 13.60 -0.41 11.97
CA LYS A 84 13.21 0.98 11.62
C LYS A 84 13.14 1.29 10.14
N TYR A 85 13.15 0.26 9.31
CA TYR A 85 12.84 0.30 7.91
C TYR A 85 11.58 -0.53 7.66
N ILE A 86 10.96 -0.34 6.49
CA ILE A 86 9.86 -1.19 6.05
C ILE A 86 10.31 -1.88 4.77
N ALA A 87 10.55 -3.19 4.84
CA ALA A 87 10.83 -3.99 3.66
C ALA A 87 9.59 -4.15 2.78
N LEU A 88 9.76 -4.51 1.49
CA LEU A 88 8.64 -4.76 0.59
C LEU A 88 7.69 -5.82 1.14
N GLU A 89 8.23 -6.89 1.74
CA GLU A 89 7.45 -7.96 2.32
C GLU A 89 6.60 -7.47 3.50
N GLU A 90 7.16 -6.64 4.38
CA GLU A 90 6.45 -6.03 5.52
C GLU A 90 5.36 -5.07 5.05
N TRP A 91 5.70 -4.19 4.10
CA TRP A 91 4.75 -3.28 3.47
C TRP A 91 3.55 -4.02 2.89
N ALA A 92 3.81 -5.00 2.02
CA ALA A 92 2.77 -5.74 1.33
C ALA A 92 1.89 -6.53 2.31
N ASN A 93 2.51 -7.19 3.30
CA ASN A 93 1.79 -7.90 4.36
C ASN A 93 0.93 -6.96 5.20
N CYS A 94 1.41 -5.76 5.53
CA CYS A 94 0.67 -4.78 6.33
C CYS A 94 -0.58 -4.25 5.60
N PHE A 95 -0.56 -4.23 4.26
CA PHE A 95 -1.72 -3.93 3.42
C PHE A 95 -2.55 -5.17 3.05
N GLY A 96 -2.26 -6.34 3.61
CA GLY A 96 -3.03 -7.56 3.43
C GLY A 96 -2.80 -8.28 2.09
N ILE A 97 -1.71 -7.96 1.38
CA ILE A 97 -1.29 -8.72 0.20
C ILE A 97 -0.72 -10.07 0.66
N LYS A 98 -1.10 -11.15 -0.01
CA LYS A 98 -0.63 -12.50 0.29
C LYS A 98 0.81 -12.67 -0.20
N GLU A 99 1.62 -13.41 0.56
CA GLU A 99 3.04 -13.64 0.26
C GLU A 99 3.30 -14.10 -1.18
N GLN A 100 2.46 -14.99 -1.71
CA GLN A 100 2.61 -15.50 -3.09
C GLN A 100 2.35 -14.46 -4.19
N ASP A 101 1.72 -13.34 -3.85
CA ASP A 101 1.38 -12.25 -4.77
C ASP A 101 2.34 -11.05 -4.60
N ILE A 102 3.37 -11.18 -3.74
CA ILE A 102 4.43 -10.20 -3.58
C ILE A 102 5.44 -10.38 -4.71
N ASP A 103 5.57 -9.36 -5.56
CA ASP A 103 6.36 -9.41 -6.78
C ASP A 103 7.21 -8.13 -6.96
N LYS A 104 8.52 -8.30 -6.97
CA LYS A 104 9.49 -7.20 -7.12
C LYS A 104 9.43 -6.55 -8.50
N ASP A 105 8.95 -7.27 -9.52
CA ASP A 105 8.79 -6.71 -10.87
C ASP A 105 7.68 -5.66 -10.96
N LEU A 106 6.77 -5.61 -9.97
CA LEU A 106 5.69 -4.62 -9.88
C LEU A 106 6.12 -3.31 -9.20
N VAL A 107 7.35 -3.24 -8.69
CA VAL A 107 7.94 -2.09 -7.99
C VAL A 107 8.73 -1.18 -8.95
N ILE A 108 9.00 -1.66 -10.18
CA ILE A 108 9.84 -1.02 -11.21
C ILE A 108 9.12 0.12 -11.94
#